data_AF-A0A939CNQ2-F1
#
_entry.id   AF-A0A939CNQ2-F1
#
_cell.length_a   1.000
_cell.length_b   1.000
_cell.length_c   1.000
_cell.angle_alpha   90.00
_cell.angle_beta   90.00
_cell.angle_gamma   90.00
#
_symmetry.space_group_name_H-M   'P 1'
#
loop_
_entity.id
_entity.type
_entity.pdbx_description
1 polymer ?
#
loop_
_entity_poly.entity_id
_entity_poly.type
_entity_poly.pdbx_seq_one_letter_code
_entity_poly.pdbx_strand_id
1 'polypeptide(L)'
;MTKIAKGKRPVYLENPQTDKLLAIVMALAGEVSVLHERLDTIERLLEVKGLLSASEIEAYEPDVKVTKEREQWRAEYIARVLRVVQEELEPFK
;
A
#
# COMPACT_ATOMS: atom_id res chain seq x y z
N MET A 1 -19.85 -17.12 15.66
CA MET A 1 -18.85 -18.03 15.07
C MET A 1 -18.83 -17.80 13.56
N THR A 2 -17.77 -17.23 13.01
CA THR A 2 -17.63 -16.96 11.57
C THR A 2 -17.53 -18.29 10.81
N LYS A 3 -18.41 -18.54 9.84
CA LYS A 3 -18.37 -19.76 9.01
C LYS A 3 -17.09 -19.74 8.17
N ILE A 4 -16.17 -20.68 8.44
CA ILE A 4 -15.00 -20.90 7.59
C ILE A 4 -15.43 -21.80 6.43
N ALA A 5 -15.26 -21.33 5.19
CA ALA A 5 -15.56 -22.12 4.01
C ALA A 5 -14.67 -23.37 3.96
N LYS A 6 -15.29 -24.55 3.86
CA LYS A 6 -14.61 -25.87 3.85
C LYS A 6 -14.20 -26.31 2.43
N GLY A 7 -13.62 -25.40 1.65
CA GLY A 7 -13.17 -25.67 0.28
C GLY A 7 -11.64 -25.53 0.15
N LYS A 8 -11.00 -26.43 -0.60
CA LYS A 8 -9.60 -26.22 -1.02
C LYS A 8 -9.57 -24.95 -1.88
N ARG A 9 -8.63 -24.04 -1.60
CA ARG A 9 -8.52 -22.78 -2.36
C ARG A 9 -8.37 -23.11 -3.85
N PRO A 10 -9.23 -22.59 -4.72
CA PRO A 10 -9.15 -22.87 -6.15
C PRO A 10 -7.81 -22.38 -6.69
N VAL A 11 -7.20 -23.20 -7.54
CA VAL A 11 -5.98 -22.88 -8.30
C VAL A 11 -6.45 -22.65 -9.73
N TYR A 12 -6.18 -21.46 -10.26
CA TYR A 12 -6.59 -21.00 -11.58
C TYR A 12 -5.40 -20.92 -12.55
N LEU A 13 -4.19 -20.66 -12.04
CA LEU A 13 -2.97 -20.56 -12.84
C LEU A 13 -2.13 -21.85 -12.76
N GLU A 14 -1.26 -22.04 -13.75
CA GLU A 14 -0.42 -23.25 -13.86
C GLU A 14 0.49 -23.48 -12.65
N ASN A 15 1.01 -22.40 -12.06
CA ASN A 15 1.83 -22.45 -10.85
C ASN A 15 1.02 -21.95 -9.64
N PRO A 16 0.76 -22.81 -8.63
CA PRO A 16 0.06 -22.42 -7.40
C PRO A 16 0.73 -21.27 -6.62
N GLN A 17 2.03 -21.01 -6.81
CA GLN A 17 2.71 -19.86 -6.21
C GLN A 17 2.28 -18.54 -6.88
N THR A 18 2.05 -18.55 -8.19
CA THR A 18 1.57 -17.38 -8.93
C THR A 18 0.14 -17.01 -8.53
N ASP A 19 -0.73 -17.99 -8.30
CA ASP A 19 -2.08 -17.74 -7.76
C ASP A 19 -2.05 -17.13 -6.36
N LYS A 20 -1.13 -17.59 -5.51
CA LYS A 20 -0.95 -16.99 -4.18
C LYS A 20 -0.48 -15.55 -4.28
N LEU A 21 0.49 -15.26 -5.15
CA LEU A 21 0.98 -13.92 -5.40
C LEU A 21 -0.15 -13.01 -5.91
N LEU A 22 -0.91 -13.47 -6.91
CA LEU A 22 -2.06 -12.74 -7.45
C LEU A 22 -3.09 -12.44 -6.35
N ALA A 23 -3.42 -13.42 -5.51
CA ALA A 23 -4.36 -13.22 -4.42
C ALA A 23 -3.85 -12.20 -3.37
N ILE A 24 -2.55 -12.18 -3.09
CA ILE A 24 -1.93 -11.17 -2.22
C ILE A 24 -2.02 -9.79 -2.86
N VAL A 25 -1.66 -9.66 -4.14
CA VAL A 25 -1.73 -8.38 -4.89
C VAL A 25 -3.17 -7.86 -4.93
N MET A 26 -4.16 -8.72 -5.18
CA MET A 26 -5.57 -8.32 -5.20
C MET A 26 -6.05 -7.86 -3.82
N ALA A 27 -5.65 -8.53 -2.74
CA ALA A 27 -5.97 -8.10 -1.38
C ALA A 27 -5.34 -6.71 -1.08
N LEU A 28 -4.06 -6.53 -1.43
CA LEU A 28 -3.37 -5.25 -1.27
C LEU A 28 -4.03 -4.14 -2.10
N ALA A 29 -4.42 -4.42 -3.35
CA ALA A 29 -5.11 -3.45 -4.19
C ALA A 29 -6.45 -3.01 -3.59
N GLY A 30 -7.19 -3.94 -2.97
CA GLY A 30 -8.41 -3.63 -2.21
C GLY A 30 -8.14 -2.67 -1.04
N GLU A 31 -7.13 -2.96 -0.22
CA GLU A 31 -6.73 -2.08 0.89
C GLU A 31 -6.27 -0.69 0.39
N VAL A 32 -5.52 -0.64 -0.71
CA VAL A 32 -5.10 0.62 -1.34
C VAL A 32 -6.31 1.44 -1.82
N SER A 33 -7.30 0.80 -2.43
CA SER A 33 -8.55 1.45 -2.84
C SER A 33 -9.26 2.10 -1.64
N VAL A 34 -9.37 1.38 -0.53
CA VAL A 34 -9.99 1.90 0.71
C VAL A 34 -9.20 3.09 1.27
N LEU A 35 -7.86 3.05 1.21
CA LEU A 35 -7.03 4.19 1.61
C LEU A 35 -7.24 5.42 0.72
N HIS A 36 -7.37 5.24 -0.59
CA HIS A 36 -7.69 6.33 -1.52
C HIS A 36 -9.05 6.95 -1.23
N GLU A 37 -10.09 6.15 -1.01
CA GLU A 37 -11.43 6.64 -0.65
C GLU A 37 -11.40 7.41 0.68
N ARG A 38 -10.61 6.94 1.65
CA ARG A 38 -10.46 7.61 2.94
C ARG A 38 -9.73 8.96 2.81
N LEU A 39 -8.71 9.06 1.95
CA LEU A 39 -8.04 10.32 1.66
C LEU A 39 -8.98 11.31 0.97
N ASP A 40 -9.68 10.89 -0.10
CA ASP A 40 -10.70 11.72 -0.77
C ASP A 40 -11.77 12.23 0.21
N THR A 41 -12.24 11.36 1.10
CA THR A 41 -13.20 11.76 2.16
C THR A 41 -12.62 12.86 3.06
N ILE A 42 -11.35 12.75 3.46
CA ILE A 42 -10.70 13.77 4.30
C ILE A 42 -10.59 15.09 3.54
N GLU A 43 -10.14 15.07 2.29
CA GLU A 43 -10.00 16.26 1.44
C GLU A 43 -11.33 16.99 1.27
N ARG A 44 -12.40 16.27 0.93
CA ARG A 44 -13.76 16.83 0.82
C ARG A 44 -14.24 17.42 2.13
N LEU A 45 -14.01 16.75 3.26
CA LEU A 45 -14.42 17.26 4.57
C LEU A 45 -13.66 18.53 4.97
N LEU A 46 -12.39 18.65 4.59
CA LEU A 46 -11.60 19.86 4.81
C LEU A 46 -12.09 21.01 3.95
N GLU A 47 -12.45 20.74 2.70
CA GLU A 47 -13.00 21.75 1.78
C GLU A 47 -14.37 22.25 2.25
N VAL A 48 -15.28 21.34 2.64
CA VAL A 48 -16.60 21.69 3.21
C VAL A 48 -16.44 22.56 4.47
N LYS A 49 -15.38 22.35 5.25
CA LYS A 49 -15.07 23.16 6.45
C LYS A 49 -14.32 24.45 6.14
N GLY A 50 -13.96 24.70 4.87
CA GLY A 50 -13.21 25.88 4.44
C GLY A 50 -11.77 25.92 4.98
N LEU A 51 -11.18 24.76 5.30
CA LEU A 51 -9.83 24.68 5.89
C LEU A 51 -8.72 24.48 4.85
N LEU A 52 -9.04 23.81 3.74
CA LEU A 52 -8.11 23.46 2.67
C LEU A 52 -8.92 23.17 1.40
N SER A 53 -8.51 23.72 0.27
CA SER A 53 -9.07 23.40 -1.05
C SER A 53 -8.29 22.28 -1.74
N ALA A 54 -8.93 21.55 -2.65
CA ALA A 54 -8.24 20.57 -3.49
C ALA A 54 -7.09 21.22 -4.30
N SER A 55 -7.27 22.46 -4.76
CA SER A 55 -6.22 23.20 -5.48
C SER A 55 -4.97 23.48 -4.63
N GLU A 56 -5.12 23.72 -3.32
CA GLU A 56 -3.97 23.93 -2.44
C GLU A 56 -3.18 22.64 -2.22
N ILE A 57 -3.84 21.47 -2.25
CA ILE A 57 -3.19 20.17 -2.20
C ILE A 57 -2.38 19.93 -3.47
N GLU A 58 -2.99 20.13 -4.64
CA GLU A 58 -2.33 19.92 -5.93
C GLU A 58 -1.16 20.90 -6.18
N ALA A 59 -1.26 22.11 -5.63
CA ALA A 59 -0.21 23.13 -5.72
C ALA A 59 0.86 23.00 -4.61
N TYR A 60 0.74 22.04 -3.69
CA TYR A 60 1.66 21.93 -2.57
C TYR A 60 3.05 21.49 -3.01
N GLU A 61 4.02 22.38 -2.86
CA GLU A 61 5.44 22.09 -3.05
C GLU A 61 6.11 21.84 -1.70
N PRO A 62 6.55 20.60 -1.39
CA PRO A 62 7.27 20.33 -0.16
C PRO A 62 8.63 21.02 -0.17
N ASP A 63 9.02 21.58 0.97
CA ASP A 63 10.36 22.13 1.14
C ASP A 63 11.44 21.02 1.20
N VAL A 64 12.70 21.45 1.27
CA VAL A 64 13.86 20.54 1.33
C VAL A 64 13.79 19.60 2.55
N LYS A 65 13.24 20.06 3.67
CA LYS A 65 13.14 19.27 4.89
C LYS A 65 12.08 18.17 4.73
N VAL A 66 10.88 18.53 4.29
CA VAL A 66 9.77 17.58 4.05
C VAL A 66 10.17 16.54 3.00
N THR A 67 10.87 16.97 1.95
CA THR A 67 11.36 16.06 0.90
C THR A 67 12.32 15.01 1.47
N LYS A 68 13.31 15.43 2.27
CA LYS A 68 14.26 14.51 2.91
C LYS A 68 13.58 13.54 3.87
N GLU A 69 12.62 14.02 4.67
CA GLU A 69 11.85 13.16 5.58
C GLU A 69 11.06 12.10 4.80
N ARG A 70 10.44 12.47 3.68
CA ARG A 70 9.73 11.53 2.79
C ARG A 70 10.68 10.53 2.13
N GLU A 71 11.86 10.96 1.69
CA GLU A 71 12.89 10.07 1.12
C GLU A 71 13.35 9.02 2.13
N GLN A 72 13.70 9.47 3.35
CA GLN A 72 14.14 8.57 4.43
C GLN A 72 13.04 7.56 4.76
N TRP A 73 11.81 8.03 4.97
CA TRP A 73 10.68 7.17 5.28
C TRP A 73 10.42 6.14 4.17
N ARG A 74 10.50 6.56 2.90
CA ARG A 74 10.30 5.69 1.73
C ARG A 74 11.39 4.63 1.63
N ALA A 75 12.65 5.00 1.85
CA ALA A 75 13.77 4.07 1.85
C ALA A 75 13.61 3.00 2.94
N GLU A 76 13.26 3.39 4.16
CA GLU A 76 12.99 2.45 5.26
C GLU A 76 11.78 1.55 4.99
N TYR A 77 10.72 2.10 4.40
CA TYR A 77 9.54 1.34 4.03
C TYR A 77 9.87 0.27 2.99
N ILE A 78 10.58 0.64 1.92
CA ILE A 78 11.02 -0.29 0.87
C ILE A 78 11.94 -1.36 1.46
N ALA A 79 12.89 -0.98 2.33
CA ALA A 79 13.78 -1.94 2.98
C ALA A 79 13.02 -2.97 3.81
N ARG A 80 11.99 -2.56 4.56
CA ARG A 80 11.14 -3.49 5.33
C ARG A 80 10.33 -4.43 4.42
N VAL A 81 9.78 -3.92 3.32
CA VAL A 81 8.99 -4.72 2.37
C VAL A 81 9.88 -5.74 1.64
N LEU A 82 11.08 -5.34 1.22
CA LEU A 82 12.00 -6.17 0.46
C LEU A 82 12.91 -7.05 1.33
N ARG A 83 12.76 -7.02 2.65
CA ARG A 83 13.61 -7.77 3.57
C ARG A 83 13.66 -9.27 3.24
N VAL A 84 12.52 -9.87 2.90
CA VAL A 84 12.42 -11.29 2.52
C VAL A 84 13.23 -11.62 1.27
N VAL A 85 13.25 -10.72 0.28
CA VAL A 85 14.02 -10.89 -0.96
C VAL A 85 15.52 -10.74 -0.68
N GLN A 86 15.89 -9.82 0.20
CA GLN A 86 17.29 -9.63 0.61
C GLN A 86 17.84 -10.84 1.36
N GLU A 87 17.03 -11.44 2.25
CA GLU A 87 17.40 -12.65 3.00
C GLU A 87 17.58 -13.88 2.10
N GLU A 88 16.83 -13.97 0.99
CA GLU A 88 17.00 -15.04 -0.02
C GLU A 88 18.25 -14.84 -0.90
N LEU A 89 18.72 -13.60 -1.05
CA LEU A 89 19.90 -13.24 -1.86
C LEU A 89 21.21 -13.28 -1.07
N GLU A 90 21.17 -13.18 0.26
CA GLU A 90 22.35 -13.38 1.10
C GLU A 90 22.68 -14.88 1.14
N PRO A 91 23.84 -15.32 0.59
CA PRO A 91 24.22 -16.72 0.69
C PRO A 91 24.36 -17.07 2.17
N PHE A 92 23.68 -18.14 2.60
CA PHE A 92 23.88 -18.76 3.91
C PHE A 92 25.38 -18.80 4.21
N LYS A 93 25.84 -17.96 5.14
CA LYS A 93 27.19 -18.05 5.71
C LYS A 93 27.26 -19.18 6.71
#